data_AF-A0A7X9EWP8-F1
#
_entry.id   AF-A0A7X9EWP8-F1
#
_cell.length_a   1.000
_cell.length_b   1.000
_cell.length_c   1.000
_cell.angle_alpha   90.00
_cell.angle_beta   90.00
_cell.angle_gamma   90.00
#
_symmetry.space_group_name_H-M   'P 1'
#
loop_
_entity.id
_entity.type
_entity.pdbx_description
1 polymer ?
#
loop_
_entity_poly.entity_id
_entity_poly.type
_entity_poly.pdbx_seq_one_letter_code
_entity_poly.pdbx_strand_id
1 'polypeptide(L)'
;MQKISRMVILVFALLMLFPAVACAFEYPILPGGTNPLSNYAEQLGSVLDKTAQTLDQASASAVKSASVPAKPANQSGLAAPNRSAVLIDGKEVAFDAYTIYGYNYFKLRDLAIALNGSAKQFEVSWDGAINAISLMPGDAYTPRGGELLTSIQPSSLLAFPANSAIIIGGKEVAMKAYSINSFTYFKLRDLGVAMEFGVSWDAVANSIKIDTMSGDSTVN
;
A
#
# COMPACT_ATOMS: atom_id res chain seq x y z
N MET A 1 21.24 21.31 -34.10
CA MET A 1 20.59 20.49 -33.06
C MET A 1 20.24 21.41 -31.89
N GLN A 2 19.23 22.27 -31.94
CA GLN A 2 17.80 22.03 -32.15
C GLN A 2 17.16 21.25 -30.99
N LYS A 3 16.94 21.90 -29.84
CA LYS A 3 16.02 21.44 -28.79
C LYS A 3 15.53 22.49 -27.78
N ILE A 4 15.80 23.79 -27.98
CA ILE A 4 15.29 24.85 -27.07
C ILE A 4 14.09 25.61 -27.66
N SER A 5 13.79 25.46 -28.96
CA SER A 5 12.78 26.27 -29.66
C SER A 5 11.34 25.74 -29.65
N ARG A 6 10.99 24.75 -28.81
CA ARG A 6 9.62 24.16 -28.80
C ARG A 6 8.87 24.26 -27.48
N MET A 7 9.50 24.69 -26.39
CA MET A 7 8.85 24.77 -25.08
C MET A 7 8.48 26.20 -24.64
N VAL A 8 8.89 27.22 -25.41
CA VAL A 8 8.52 28.63 -25.17
C VAL A 8 7.27 29.04 -25.95
N ILE A 9 6.92 28.33 -27.02
CA ILE A 9 5.74 28.65 -27.85
C ILE A 9 4.45 28.01 -27.31
N LEU A 10 4.54 26.95 -26.49
CA LEU A 10 3.34 26.27 -25.97
C LEU A 10 2.78 26.87 -24.67
N VAL A 11 3.54 27.71 -23.95
CA VAL A 11 3.07 28.39 -22.72
C VAL A 11 2.38 29.72 -23.05
N PHE A 12 2.51 30.22 -24.28
CA PHE A 12 1.86 31.46 -24.73
C PHE A 12 0.44 31.27 -25.29
N ALA A 13 -0.08 30.03 -25.31
CA ALA A 13 -1.36 29.70 -25.96
C ALA A 13 -2.50 29.28 -25.01
N LEU A 14 -2.38 29.50 -23.69
CA LEU A 14 -3.46 29.17 -22.73
C LEU A 14 -3.78 30.31 -21.76
N LEU A 15 -3.69 31.57 -22.21
CA LEU A 15 -4.08 32.71 -21.38
C LEU A 15 -4.78 33.83 -22.17
N MET A 16 -5.64 33.44 -23.12
CA MET A 16 -6.52 34.37 -23.85
C MET A 16 -8.01 33.99 -23.78
N LEU A 17 -8.46 33.53 -22.61
CA LEU A 17 -9.89 33.27 -22.39
C LEU A 17 -10.35 33.69 -20.99
N PHE A 18 -10.13 34.95 -20.65
CA PHE A 18 -10.97 35.64 -19.66
C PHE A 18 -11.32 37.03 -20.19
N PRO A 19 -12.61 37.32 -20.44
CA PRO A 19 -13.03 38.66 -20.85
C PRO A 19 -12.84 39.64 -19.69
N ALA A 20 -12.34 40.81 -20.06
CA ALA A 20 -12.14 41.96 -19.20
C ALA A 20 -13.42 42.38 -18.48
N VAL A 21 -13.36 42.50 -17.16
CA VAL A 21 -14.26 43.39 -16.41
C VAL A 21 -13.55 44.74 -16.35
N ALA A 22 -13.89 45.61 -17.31
CA ALA A 22 -13.50 47.01 -17.28
C ALA A 22 -14.44 47.76 -16.34
N CYS A 23 -14.05 47.93 -15.08
CA CYS A 23 -14.53 49.05 -14.28
C CYS A 23 -13.57 50.22 -14.53
N ALA A 24 -14.00 51.17 -15.36
CA ALA A 24 -13.34 52.45 -15.50
C ALA A 24 -13.44 53.20 -14.16
N PHE A 25 -12.30 53.41 -13.51
CA PHE A 25 -12.14 54.47 -12.54
C PHE A 25 -11.40 55.59 -13.27
N GLU A 26 -12.13 56.65 -13.64
CA GLU A 26 -11.55 57.92 -14.05
C GLU A 26 -10.53 58.38 -12.98
N TYR A 27 -9.27 58.57 -13.38
CA TYR A 27 -8.33 59.37 -12.62
C TYR A 27 -8.09 60.69 -13.35
N PRO A 28 -8.24 61.84 -12.68
CA PRO A 28 -7.99 63.14 -13.29
C PRO A 28 -6.49 63.31 -13.57
N ILE A 29 -6.20 63.81 -14.77
CA ILE A 29 -4.86 64.15 -15.23
C ILE A 29 -4.41 65.45 -14.53
N LEU A 30 -3.35 65.39 -13.73
CA LEU A 30 -2.68 66.59 -13.20
C LEU A 30 -1.65 67.12 -14.22
N PRO A 31 -1.51 68.44 -14.36
CA PRO A 31 -0.64 69.03 -15.36
C PRO A 31 0.82 69.08 -14.87
N GLY A 32 1.71 68.51 -15.67
CA GLY A 32 3.16 68.70 -15.56
C GLY A 32 3.89 67.64 -14.73
N GLY A 33 4.50 66.67 -15.42
CA GLY A 33 5.54 65.81 -14.84
C GLY A 33 5.48 64.35 -15.29
N THR A 34 6.23 64.04 -16.35
CA THR A 34 6.73 62.72 -16.82
C THR A 34 5.77 61.51 -16.87
N ASN A 35 5.78 60.86 -18.04
CA ASN A 35 5.01 59.67 -18.40
C ASN A 35 5.22 58.49 -17.41
N PRO A 36 4.18 57.85 -16.84
CA PRO A 36 4.32 56.80 -15.82
C PRO A 36 4.81 55.45 -16.37
N LEU A 37 5.14 55.34 -17.66
CA LEU A 37 5.53 54.08 -18.30
C LEU A 37 6.96 53.60 -17.98
N SER A 38 7.82 54.42 -17.35
CA SER A 38 9.18 53.99 -16.99
C SER A 38 9.22 53.12 -15.72
N ASN A 39 8.30 53.32 -14.78
CA ASN A 39 8.33 52.62 -13.49
C ASN A 39 7.71 51.19 -13.55
N TYR A 40 6.99 50.86 -14.62
CA TYR A 40 6.44 49.51 -14.80
C TYR A 40 7.50 48.50 -15.26
N ALA A 41 8.58 48.92 -15.92
CA ALA A 41 9.63 48.01 -16.39
C ALA A 41 10.57 47.55 -15.25
N GLU A 42 10.94 48.44 -14.32
CA GLU A 42 11.74 48.09 -13.13
C GLU A 42 10.94 47.26 -12.13
N GLN A 43 9.66 47.57 -11.95
CA GLN A 43 8.81 46.79 -11.05
C GLN A 43 8.63 45.35 -11.56
N LEU A 44 8.46 45.12 -12.87
CA LEU A 44 8.37 43.78 -13.47
C LEU A 44 9.68 42.97 -13.39
N GLY A 45 10.84 43.62 -13.52
CA GLY A 45 12.14 42.95 -13.36
C GLY A 45 12.36 42.40 -11.94
N SER A 46 11.93 43.15 -10.92
CA SER A 46 12.06 42.74 -9.51
C SER A 46 11.16 41.55 -9.13
N VAL A 47 10.01 41.37 -9.80
CA VAL A 47 9.11 40.23 -9.54
C VAL A 47 9.60 38.97 -10.23
N LEU A 48 10.29 39.09 -11.37
CA LEU A 48 10.89 37.96 -12.09
C LEU A 48 12.12 37.40 -11.36
N ASP A 49 12.92 38.26 -10.72
CA ASP A 49 14.11 37.82 -9.94
C ASP A 49 13.71 37.19 -8.59
N LYS A 50 12.65 37.72 -7.95
CA LYS A 50 12.06 37.12 -6.74
C LYS A 50 11.37 35.79 -7.01
N THR A 51 10.75 35.60 -8.17
CA THR A 51 10.15 34.30 -8.54
C THR A 51 11.20 33.25 -8.91
N ALA A 52 12.36 33.63 -9.47
CA ALA A 52 13.48 32.73 -9.70
C ALA A 52 14.14 32.24 -8.39
N GLN A 53 14.32 33.13 -7.40
CA GLN A 53 14.88 32.74 -6.08
C GLN A 53 13.91 31.89 -5.24
N THR A 54 12.60 31.96 -5.49
CA THR A 54 11.60 31.15 -4.74
C THR A 54 11.46 29.73 -5.31
N LEU A 55 11.91 29.47 -6.55
CA LEU A 55 11.92 28.12 -7.13
C LEU A 55 13.13 27.28 -6.70
N ASP A 56 14.23 27.90 -6.30
CA ASP A 56 15.43 27.21 -5.81
C ASP A 56 15.36 26.89 -4.30
N GLN A 57 14.53 27.61 -3.54
CA GLN A 57 14.29 27.34 -2.11
C GLN A 57 13.12 26.37 -1.86
N ALA A 58 12.28 26.10 -2.88
CA ALA A 58 11.25 25.05 -2.83
C ALA A 58 11.82 23.63 -3.05
N SER A 59 13.01 23.50 -3.63
CA SER A 59 13.70 22.22 -3.83
C SER A 59 14.53 21.79 -2.60
N ALA A 60 14.81 22.70 -1.65
CA ALA A 60 15.63 22.42 -0.47
C ALA A 60 14.84 21.99 0.79
N SER A 61 13.51 22.16 0.83
CA SER A 61 12.67 21.68 1.95
C SER A 61 11.91 20.37 1.65
N ALA A 62 12.10 19.77 0.47
CA ALA A 62 11.48 18.50 0.11
C ALA A 62 12.35 17.26 0.39
N VAL A 63 13.44 17.41 1.18
CA VAL A 63 14.33 16.30 1.55
C VAL A 63 14.25 16.00 3.05
N LYS A 64 13.03 15.83 3.58
CA LYS A 64 12.84 15.09 4.85
C LYS A 64 11.38 14.67 5.06
N SER A 65 10.85 13.83 4.18
CA SER A 65 9.73 12.97 4.53
C SER A 65 10.12 11.53 4.25
N ALA A 66 10.01 10.72 5.29
CA ALA A 66 10.52 9.37 5.36
C ALA A 66 10.04 8.52 4.17
N SER A 67 10.97 7.80 3.56
CA SER A 67 10.65 6.71 2.64
C SER A 67 9.86 5.64 3.40
N VAL A 68 8.54 5.71 3.34
CA VAL A 68 7.72 4.51 3.53
C VAL A 68 8.15 3.55 2.40
N PRO A 69 8.55 2.30 2.70
CA PRO A 69 8.90 1.35 1.66
C PRO A 69 7.70 1.20 0.71
N ALA A 70 7.90 1.51 -0.58
CA ALA A 70 6.86 1.32 -1.59
C ALA A 70 6.45 -0.16 -1.62
N LYS A 71 5.15 -0.41 -1.41
CA LYS A 71 4.58 -1.76 -1.47
C LYS A 71 4.89 -2.40 -2.84
N PRO A 72 5.42 -3.63 -2.88
CA PRO A 72 5.74 -4.28 -4.15
C PRO A 72 4.48 -4.45 -5.01
N ALA A 73 4.56 -4.02 -6.27
CA ALA A 73 3.49 -4.24 -7.24
C ALA A 73 3.37 -5.74 -7.52
N ASN A 74 2.28 -6.35 -7.07
CA ASN A 74 1.97 -7.75 -7.35
C ASN A 74 1.27 -7.84 -8.71
N GLN A 75 1.59 -8.89 -9.48
CA GLN A 75 0.86 -9.24 -10.70
C GLN A 75 -0.22 -10.26 -10.36
N SER A 76 -1.35 -10.21 -11.08
CA SER A 76 -2.38 -11.24 -11.01
C SER A 76 -1.83 -12.59 -11.47
N GLY A 77 -2.28 -13.68 -10.85
CA GLY A 77 -1.80 -15.03 -11.12
C GLY A 77 -2.89 -16.08 -11.04
N LEU A 78 -2.54 -17.31 -11.43
CA LEU A 78 -3.41 -18.47 -11.22
C LEU A 78 -3.18 -19.05 -9.83
N ALA A 79 -4.27 -19.25 -9.10
CA ALA A 79 -4.32 -19.93 -7.82
C ALA A 79 -4.77 -21.37 -8.03
N ALA A 80 -3.80 -22.29 -8.03
CA ALA A 80 -4.10 -23.73 -8.09
C ALA A 80 -4.50 -24.23 -6.69
N PRO A 81 -5.55 -25.04 -6.54
CA PRO A 81 -5.93 -25.56 -5.24
C PRO A 81 -4.83 -26.44 -4.64
N ASN A 82 -4.52 -26.23 -3.36
CA ASN A 82 -3.56 -27.02 -2.62
C ASN A 82 -4.29 -28.00 -1.69
N ARG A 83 -3.99 -29.29 -1.84
CA ARG A 83 -4.63 -30.39 -1.09
C ARG A 83 -3.68 -31.06 -0.08
N SER A 84 -2.54 -30.43 0.20
CA SER A 84 -1.61 -30.93 1.21
C SER A 84 -2.26 -30.88 2.59
N ALA A 85 -1.99 -31.88 3.43
CA ALA A 85 -2.45 -31.85 4.82
C ALA A 85 -1.78 -30.68 5.56
N VAL A 86 -2.48 -30.08 6.51
CA VAL A 86 -1.94 -28.97 7.32
C VAL A 86 -2.05 -29.36 8.78
N LEU A 87 -0.91 -29.39 9.47
CA LEU A 87 -0.83 -29.71 10.88
C LEU A 87 -0.43 -28.47 11.66
N ILE A 88 -1.20 -28.12 12.69
CA ILE A 88 -0.88 -27.07 13.65
C ILE A 88 -0.58 -27.75 14.97
N ASP A 89 0.67 -27.63 15.45
CA ASP A 89 1.15 -28.26 16.68
C ASP A 89 0.82 -29.78 16.73
N GLY A 90 0.98 -30.44 15.57
CA GLY A 90 0.72 -31.87 15.39
C GLY A 90 -0.75 -32.26 15.17
N LYS A 91 -1.69 -31.32 15.21
CA LYS A 91 -3.11 -31.57 14.94
C LYS A 91 -3.47 -31.17 13.53
N GLU A 92 -4.10 -32.08 12.79
CA GLU A 92 -4.56 -31.77 11.43
C GLU A 92 -5.74 -30.79 11.46
N VAL A 93 -5.67 -29.76 10.61
CA VAL A 93 -6.70 -28.74 10.43
C VAL A 93 -6.97 -28.58 8.93
N ALA A 94 -8.24 -28.61 8.54
CA ALA A 94 -8.64 -28.49 7.15
C ALA A 94 -8.61 -27.02 6.71
N PHE A 95 -8.00 -26.76 5.54
CA PHE A 95 -7.93 -25.42 4.95
C PHE A 95 -8.28 -25.45 3.46
N ASP A 96 -8.94 -24.40 3.00
CA ASP A 96 -8.92 -24.02 1.59
C ASP A 96 -7.65 -23.18 1.33
N ALA A 97 -6.60 -23.83 0.82
CA ALA A 97 -5.33 -23.19 0.49
C ALA A 97 -5.05 -23.22 -1.02
N TYR A 98 -4.28 -22.26 -1.51
CA TYR A 98 -3.90 -22.18 -2.92
C TYR A 98 -2.39 -22.10 -3.10
N THR A 99 -1.91 -22.65 -4.20
CA THR A 99 -0.54 -22.46 -4.68
C THR A 99 -0.53 -21.39 -5.76
N ILE A 100 0.20 -20.30 -5.52
CA ILE A 100 0.37 -19.19 -6.47
C ILE A 100 1.87 -18.96 -6.64
N TYR A 101 2.36 -19.03 -7.89
CA TYR A 101 3.80 -18.93 -8.21
C TYR A 101 4.70 -19.86 -7.36
N GLY A 102 4.22 -21.08 -7.07
CA GLY A 102 4.98 -22.08 -6.31
C GLY A 102 4.99 -21.88 -4.79
N TYR A 103 4.26 -20.91 -4.25
CA TYR A 103 4.14 -20.69 -2.81
C TYR A 103 2.73 -20.98 -2.31
N ASN A 104 2.62 -21.40 -1.05
CA ASN A 104 1.35 -21.72 -0.41
C ASN A 104 0.72 -20.45 0.20
N TYR A 105 -0.52 -20.18 -0.19
CA TYR A 105 -1.32 -19.04 0.23
C TYR A 105 -2.55 -19.52 0.99
N PHE A 106 -2.79 -18.89 2.14
CA PHE A 106 -3.84 -19.26 3.07
C PHE A 106 -4.74 -18.08 3.35
N LYS A 107 -6.05 -18.36 3.50
CA LYS A 107 -7.03 -17.34 3.87
C LYS A 107 -6.67 -16.80 5.26
N LEU A 108 -6.53 -15.48 5.37
CA LEU A 108 -6.03 -14.85 6.60
C LEU A 108 -6.87 -15.19 7.83
N ARG A 109 -8.20 -15.11 7.70
CA ARG A 109 -9.13 -15.35 8.80
C ARG A 109 -9.18 -16.82 9.22
N ASP A 110 -9.00 -17.74 8.27
CA ASP A 110 -8.93 -19.17 8.58
C ASP A 110 -7.68 -19.46 9.42
N LEU A 111 -6.54 -18.81 9.13
CA LEU A 111 -5.35 -18.93 9.97
C LEU A 111 -5.57 -18.33 11.37
N ALA A 112 -6.22 -17.17 11.46
CA ALA A 112 -6.48 -16.51 12.74
C ALA A 112 -7.33 -17.38 13.67
N ILE A 113 -8.40 -18.00 13.16
CA ILE A 113 -9.21 -18.92 13.98
C ILE A 113 -8.46 -20.22 14.31
N ALA A 114 -7.65 -20.74 13.39
CA ALA A 114 -6.95 -22.01 13.60
C ALA A 114 -5.81 -21.90 14.62
N LEU A 115 -5.23 -20.70 14.77
CA LEU A 115 -4.19 -20.39 15.75
C LEU A 115 -4.78 -19.81 17.05
N ASN A 116 -6.10 -19.62 17.14
CA ASN A 116 -6.75 -19.02 18.29
C ASN A 116 -6.58 -19.90 19.54
N GLY A 117 -6.17 -19.30 20.66
CA GLY A 117 -5.84 -20.03 21.89
C GLY A 117 -4.44 -20.66 21.93
N SER A 118 -3.63 -20.51 20.87
CA SER A 118 -2.20 -20.85 20.90
C SER A 118 -1.33 -19.67 21.37
N ALA A 119 -0.05 -19.91 21.59
CA ALA A 119 0.93 -18.86 21.91
C ALA A 119 1.12 -17.84 20.76
N LYS A 120 0.68 -18.17 19.53
CA LYS A 120 0.80 -17.33 18.33
C LYS A 120 -0.57 -16.94 17.76
N GLN A 121 -1.57 -16.82 18.64
CA GLN A 121 -2.87 -16.25 18.29
C GLN A 121 -2.75 -14.78 17.87
N PHE A 122 -3.72 -14.31 17.08
CA PHE A 122 -3.83 -12.90 16.69
C PHE A 122 -5.24 -12.54 16.26
N GLU A 123 -5.65 -11.30 16.53
CA GLU A 123 -6.91 -10.74 16.02
C GLU A 123 -6.72 -10.11 14.63
N VAL A 124 -7.80 -10.08 13.83
CA VAL A 124 -7.81 -9.49 12.49
C VAL A 124 -8.91 -8.43 12.39
N SER A 125 -8.50 -7.17 12.28
CA SER A 125 -9.40 -6.05 12.05
C SER A 125 -9.23 -5.49 10.63
N TRP A 126 -10.34 -5.03 10.04
CA TRP A 126 -10.35 -4.33 8.78
C TRP A 126 -10.79 -2.88 9.01
N ASP A 127 -10.02 -1.93 8.49
CA ASP A 127 -10.38 -0.53 8.44
C ASP A 127 -10.60 -0.10 6.98
N GLY A 128 -11.87 0.15 6.65
CA GLY A 128 -12.26 0.58 5.32
C GLY A 128 -11.96 2.04 5.01
N ALA A 129 -11.79 2.90 6.02
CA ALA A 129 -11.50 4.32 5.83
C ALA A 129 -10.07 4.54 5.32
N ILE A 130 -9.13 3.71 5.79
CA ILE A 130 -7.72 3.75 5.36
C ILE A 130 -7.31 2.54 4.49
N ASN A 131 -8.26 1.66 4.14
CA ASN A 131 -8.02 0.43 3.38
C ASN A 131 -6.88 -0.41 3.98
N ALA A 132 -6.98 -0.73 5.26
CA ALA A 132 -5.95 -1.44 6.01
C ALA A 132 -6.48 -2.70 6.71
N ILE A 133 -5.63 -3.74 6.75
CA ILE A 133 -5.81 -4.93 7.57
C ILE A 133 -4.86 -4.81 8.76
N SER A 134 -5.40 -4.80 9.97
CA SER A 134 -4.62 -4.84 11.21
C SER A 134 -4.57 -6.26 11.77
N LEU A 135 -3.37 -6.77 11.96
CA LEU A 135 -3.06 -7.99 12.70
C LEU A 135 -2.57 -7.57 14.08
N MET A 136 -3.22 -8.09 15.12
CA MET A 136 -2.88 -7.79 16.52
C MET A 136 -2.34 -9.06 17.17
N PRO A 137 -1.00 -9.27 17.17
CA PRO A 137 -0.39 -10.46 17.77
C PRO A 137 -0.70 -10.56 19.26
N GLY A 138 -0.99 -11.78 19.74
CA GLY A 138 -1.30 -12.06 21.14
C GLY A 138 -2.78 -11.94 21.49
N ASP A 139 -3.55 -11.16 20.73
CA ASP A 139 -4.99 -11.02 20.93
C ASP A 139 -5.74 -12.24 20.39
N ALA A 140 -6.77 -12.69 21.10
CA ALA A 140 -7.61 -13.80 20.66
C ALA A 140 -8.49 -13.37 19.47
N TYR A 141 -8.61 -14.25 18.48
CA TYR A 141 -9.45 -14.00 17.32
C TYR A 141 -10.93 -14.12 17.64
N THR A 142 -11.72 -13.17 17.14
CA THR A 142 -13.18 -13.11 17.25
C THR A 142 -13.82 -13.69 15.97
N PRO A 143 -14.47 -14.86 16.04
CA PRO A 143 -15.11 -15.47 14.87
C PRO A 143 -16.18 -14.56 14.27
N ARG A 144 -16.24 -14.48 12.95
CA ARG A 144 -17.24 -13.72 12.20
C ARG A 144 -18.19 -14.61 11.40
N GLY A 145 -17.97 -15.92 11.46
CA GLY A 145 -18.76 -16.94 10.78
C GLY A 145 -18.18 -17.27 9.41
N GLY A 146 -18.14 -18.56 9.11
CA GLY A 146 -17.66 -19.09 7.83
C GLY A 146 -16.16 -19.34 7.76
N GLU A 147 -15.42 -19.11 8.84
CA GLU A 147 -14.01 -19.50 8.93
C GLU A 147 -13.85 -21.02 8.94
N LEU A 148 -12.77 -21.51 8.33
CA LEU A 148 -12.45 -22.94 8.15
C LEU A 148 -13.54 -23.76 7.41
N LEU A 149 -14.54 -23.11 6.81
CA LEU A 149 -15.43 -23.80 5.89
C LEU A 149 -14.66 -24.15 4.61
N THR A 150 -14.54 -25.44 4.34
CA THR A 150 -13.86 -25.95 3.15
C THR A 150 -14.83 -26.11 2.00
N SER A 151 -14.56 -25.44 0.89
CA SER A 151 -15.33 -25.50 -0.35
C SER A 151 -14.44 -25.36 -1.59
N ILE A 152 -13.15 -25.71 -1.45
CA ILE A 152 -12.15 -25.49 -2.47
C ILE A 152 -12.56 -26.12 -3.81
N GLN A 153 -12.55 -25.27 -4.85
CA GLN A 153 -12.86 -25.70 -6.20
C GLN A 153 -11.71 -26.54 -6.77
N PRO A 154 -11.98 -27.58 -7.58
CA PRO A 154 -10.94 -28.43 -8.15
C PRO A 154 -10.11 -27.73 -9.25
N SER A 155 -10.62 -26.66 -9.83
CA SER A 155 -9.94 -25.86 -10.87
C SER A 155 -9.22 -24.66 -10.27
N SER A 156 -8.20 -24.19 -11.00
CA SER A 156 -7.50 -22.96 -10.65
C SER A 156 -8.40 -21.73 -10.77
N LEU A 157 -8.23 -20.77 -9.86
CA LEU A 157 -8.93 -19.48 -9.86
C LEU A 157 -7.98 -18.34 -10.23
N LEU A 158 -8.54 -17.19 -10.62
CA LEU A 158 -7.77 -15.96 -10.75
C LEU A 158 -7.52 -15.35 -9.37
N ALA A 159 -6.27 -15.03 -9.09
CA ALA A 159 -5.83 -14.32 -7.91
C ALA A 159 -5.42 -12.90 -8.29
N PHE A 160 -6.05 -11.90 -7.67
CA PHE A 160 -5.76 -10.50 -7.89
C PHE A 160 -4.91 -9.94 -6.74
N PRO A 161 -3.94 -9.05 -6.99
CA PRO A 161 -3.25 -8.33 -5.93
C PRO A 161 -4.21 -7.68 -4.93
N ALA A 162 -3.99 -7.92 -3.64
CA ALA A 162 -4.68 -7.17 -2.59
C ALA A 162 -3.93 -5.86 -2.32
N ASN A 163 -4.62 -4.74 -2.46
CA ASN A 163 -4.00 -3.40 -2.36
C ASN A 163 -4.00 -2.82 -0.94
N SER A 164 -4.66 -3.47 0.02
CA SER A 164 -4.77 -3.00 1.40
C SER A 164 -3.42 -2.91 2.12
N ALA A 165 -3.26 -1.87 2.94
CA ALA A 165 -2.12 -1.76 3.84
C ALA A 165 -2.19 -2.87 4.89
N ILE A 166 -1.03 -3.42 5.28
CA ILE A 166 -0.95 -4.47 6.30
C ILE A 166 -0.25 -3.86 7.51
N ILE A 167 -0.94 -3.87 8.65
CA ILE A 167 -0.44 -3.31 9.90
C ILE A 167 -0.30 -4.48 10.88
N ILE A 168 0.89 -4.68 11.44
CA ILE A 168 1.17 -5.74 12.43
C ILE A 168 1.65 -5.05 13.70
N GLY A 169 0.93 -5.23 14.80
CA GLY A 169 1.28 -4.59 16.08
C GLY A 169 1.41 -3.07 16.00
N GLY A 170 0.56 -2.43 15.19
CA GLY A 170 0.58 -0.98 14.96
C GLY A 170 1.63 -0.47 13.97
N LYS A 171 2.42 -1.34 13.34
CA LYS A 171 3.41 -0.96 12.32
C LYS A 171 3.01 -1.46 10.94
N GLU A 172 3.11 -0.59 9.94
CA GLU A 172 2.89 -1.00 8.55
C GLU A 172 4.02 -1.93 8.07
N VAL A 173 3.66 -3.04 7.44
CA VAL A 173 4.57 -4.05 6.92
C VAL A 173 4.27 -4.30 5.44
N ALA A 174 5.29 -4.20 4.60
CA ALA A 174 5.17 -4.53 3.19
C ALA A 174 5.10 -6.05 3.01
N MET A 175 3.91 -6.57 2.69
CA MET A 175 3.68 -8.00 2.45
C MET A 175 2.82 -8.22 1.20
N LYS A 176 3.08 -9.33 0.50
CA LYS A 176 2.29 -9.75 -0.65
C LYS A 176 1.02 -10.47 -0.21
N ALA A 177 -0.09 -10.05 -0.77
CA ALA A 177 -1.40 -10.64 -0.54
C ALA A 177 -2.20 -10.69 -1.84
N TYR A 178 -3.10 -11.67 -1.91
CA TYR A 178 -4.00 -11.88 -3.04
C TYR A 178 -5.45 -11.94 -2.58
N SER A 179 -6.35 -11.40 -3.40
CA SER A 179 -7.79 -11.52 -3.26
C SER A 179 -8.30 -12.61 -4.21
N ILE A 180 -9.00 -13.60 -3.65
CA ILE A 180 -9.66 -14.70 -4.37
C ILE A 180 -11.06 -14.83 -3.78
N ASN A 181 -12.11 -14.73 -4.60
CA ASN A 181 -13.50 -14.79 -4.17
C ASN A 181 -13.81 -13.89 -2.95
N SER A 182 -13.31 -12.65 -2.98
CA SER A 182 -13.50 -11.65 -1.92
C SER A 182 -12.83 -11.96 -0.57
N PHE A 183 -12.01 -13.00 -0.48
CA PHE A 183 -11.18 -13.26 0.69
C PHE A 183 -9.71 -12.91 0.42
N THR A 184 -8.99 -12.49 1.46
CA THR A 184 -7.57 -12.16 1.39
C THR A 184 -6.71 -13.35 1.80
N TYR A 185 -5.74 -13.68 0.95
CA TYR A 185 -4.81 -14.77 1.13
C TYR A 185 -3.38 -14.25 1.25
N PHE A 186 -2.62 -14.83 2.18
CA PHE A 186 -1.22 -14.48 2.44
C PHE A 186 -0.32 -15.67 2.22
N LYS A 187 0.90 -15.40 1.74
CA LYS A 187 1.95 -16.41 1.65
C LYS A 187 2.28 -16.87 3.07
N LEU A 188 2.02 -18.15 3.35
CA LEU A 188 2.09 -18.69 4.72
C LEU A 188 3.45 -18.46 5.37
N ARG A 189 4.53 -18.66 4.62
CA ARG A 189 5.89 -18.49 5.14
C ARG A 189 6.23 -17.04 5.48
N ASP A 190 5.73 -16.07 4.70
CA ASP A 190 6.00 -14.66 4.96
C ASP A 190 5.22 -14.21 6.22
N LEU A 191 3.98 -14.68 6.36
CA LEU A 191 3.19 -14.45 7.57
C LEU A 191 3.80 -15.14 8.80
N GLY A 192 4.32 -16.36 8.65
CA GLY A 192 5.00 -17.08 9.74
C GLY A 192 6.22 -16.34 10.28
N VAL A 193 7.01 -15.71 9.41
CA VAL A 193 8.11 -14.84 9.85
C VAL A 193 7.58 -13.60 10.57
N ALA A 194 6.53 -12.96 10.03
CA ALA A 194 5.98 -11.73 10.60
C ALA A 194 5.27 -11.92 11.94
N MET A 195 4.71 -13.12 12.18
CA MET A 195 3.95 -13.49 13.38
C MET A 195 4.74 -14.45 14.30
N GLU A 196 6.00 -14.74 13.96
CA GLU A 196 6.92 -15.56 14.74
C GLU A 196 6.43 -17.00 15.02
N PHE A 197 5.82 -17.66 14.02
CA PHE A 197 5.50 -19.09 14.06
C PHE A 197 6.29 -19.88 13.00
N GLY A 198 6.64 -21.12 13.33
CA GLY A 198 7.37 -22.02 12.47
C GLY A 198 6.52 -22.52 11.31
N VAL A 199 7.11 -22.59 10.11
CA VAL A 199 6.48 -23.21 8.92
C VAL A 199 7.46 -24.15 8.24
N SER A 200 7.14 -25.44 8.26
CA SER A 200 7.94 -26.49 7.63
C SER A 200 7.12 -27.32 6.65
N TRP A 201 7.83 -28.00 5.73
CA TRP A 201 7.25 -28.90 4.75
C TRP A 201 7.77 -30.31 4.98
N ASP A 202 6.87 -31.27 5.04
CA ASP A 202 7.18 -32.69 5.08
C ASP A 202 6.82 -33.31 3.73
N ALA A 203 7.85 -33.61 2.94
CA ALA A 203 7.69 -34.17 1.61
C ALA A 203 7.21 -35.62 1.62
N VAL A 204 7.50 -36.38 2.69
CA VAL A 204 7.11 -37.79 2.80
C VAL A 204 5.63 -37.88 3.12
N ALA A 205 5.16 -37.06 4.06
CA ALA A 205 3.75 -37.00 4.44
C ALA A 205 2.90 -36.09 3.54
N ASN A 206 3.51 -35.38 2.57
CA ASN A 206 2.86 -34.35 1.77
C ASN A 206 2.07 -33.35 2.64
N SER A 207 2.74 -32.82 3.67
CA SER A 207 2.10 -32.01 4.69
C SER A 207 2.86 -30.73 5.03
N ILE A 208 2.10 -29.69 5.33
CA ILE A 208 2.57 -28.41 5.85
C ILE A 208 2.45 -28.48 7.36
N LYS A 209 3.52 -28.18 8.10
CA LYS A 209 3.49 -28.11 9.56
C LYS A 209 3.68 -26.67 10.01
N ILE A 210 2.76 -26.21 10.85
CA ILE A 210 2.79 -24.94 11.54
C ILE A 210 3.08 -25.25 13.00
N ASP A 211 4.09 -24.58 13.55
CA ASP A 211 4.53 -24.73 14.94
C ASP A 211 4.43 -23.38 15.64
N THR A 212 3.53 -23.29 16.62
CA THR A 212 3.29 -22.06 17.38
C THR A 212 4.25 -21.91 18.56
N MET A 213 5.06 -22.93 18.84
CA MET A 213 6.01 -22.95 19.95
C MET A 213 7.44 -22.57 19.52
N SER A 214 7.75 -22.56 18.21
CA SER A 214 9.13 -22.32 17.70
C SER A 214 9.75 -20.97 18.06
N GLY A 215 8.99 -20.03 18.66
CA GLY A 215 9.46 -18.71 19.09
C GLY A 215 9.61 -18.55 20.61
N ASP A 216 9.16 -19.52 21.43
CA ASP A 216 9.29 -19.47 22.89
C ASP A 216 10.56 -20.22 23.32
N SER A 217 11.72 -19.64 23.02
CA SER A 217 13.00 -20.08 23.60
C SER A 217 13.24 -19.36 24.93
N THR A 218 12.28 -19.40 25.85
CA THR A 218 12.46 -18.91 27.23
C THR A 218 11.73 -19.82 28.21
N VAL A 219 12.36 -20.94 28.60
CA VAL A 219 12.75 -21.30 29.99
C VAL A 219 13.18 -22.77 30.08
N ASN A 220 14.47 -22.99 30.36
CA ASN A 220 14.93 -24.02 31.30
C ASN A 220 16.36 -23.66 31.76
#